data_AF-A0A521UJ63-F1
#
_entry.id   AF-A0A521UJ63-F1
#
_cell.length_a   1.000
_cell.length_b   1.000
_cell.length_c   1.000
_cell.angle_alpha   90.00
_cell.angle_beta   90.00
_cell.angle_gamma   90.00
#
_symmetry.space_group_name_H-M   'P 1'
#
loop_
_entity.id
_entity.type
_entity.pdbx_description
1 polymer ?
#
loop_
_entity_poly.entity_id
_entity_poly.type
_entity_poly.pdbx_seq_one_letter_code
_entity_poly.pdbx_strand_id
1 'polypeptide(L)'
;MTRLLWLLLAALLITGLSAWPAAAQVPGQFATVLQATQSALDSVQAALRATNVSAARANLSAAQGSLQTARSALQSIESQATDDATRSRASGLLGHVNAALASVQAGLTGPDVEVASRADAARGEILETLNEIPPVPSASPSPSPSPSVSPSVSPVPIPTALPPTGSPASSAWLATMAAAGGLFLLSGRLLVHRRSKKLAAAPRVSERSTTQES
;
A
#
# COMPACT_ATOMS: atom_id res chain seq x y z
N MET A 1 -23.46 -19.81 -3.85
CA MET A 1 -24.01 -18.47 -4.14
C MET A 1 -23.06 -17.31 -3.77
N THR A 2 -21.99 -17.53 -2.99
CA THR A 2 -21.08 -16.47 -2.52
C THR A 2 -20.11 -15.90 -3.57
N ARG A 3 -19.81 -16.62 -4.65
CA ARG A 3 -18.86 -16.16 -5.69
C ARG A 3 -19.45 -15.17 -6.71
N LEU A 4 -20.77 -15.21 -6.95
CA LEU A 4 -21.44 -14.28 -7.87
C LEU A 4 -21.67 -12.90 -7.24
N LEU A 5 -21.86 -12.84 -5.91
CA LEU A 5 -22.00 -11.58 -5.18
C LEU A 5 -20.70 -10.75 -5.20
N TRP A 6 -19.55 -11.42 -5.18
CA TRP A 6 -18.24 -10.79 -5.31
C TRP A 6 -17.98 -10.17 -6.70
N LEU A 7 -18.52 -10.78 -7.76
CA LEU A 7 -18.40 -10.22 -9.11
C LEU A 7 -19.35 -9.04 -9.35
N LEU A 8 -20.50 -9.01 -8.68
CA LEU A 8 -21.44 -7.89 -8.74
C LEU A 8 -20.95 -6.66 -7.95
N LEU A 9 -20.25 -6.85 -6.83
CA LEU A 9 -19.63 -5.73 -6.10
C LEU A 9 -18.44 -5.12 -6.84
N ALA A 10 -17.73 -5.90 -7.67
CA ALA A 10 -16.66 -5.40 -8.53
C ALA A 10 -17.18 -4.57 -9.73
N ALA A 11 -18.44 -4.74 -10.13
CA ALA A 11 -19.03 -4.06 -11.29
C ALA A 11 -19.71 -2.73 -10.95
N LEU A 12 -20.07 -2.48 -9.68
CA LEU A 12 -20.77 -1.27 -9.24
C LEU A 12 -19.81 -0.21 -8.69
N LEU A 13 -18.72 0.07 -9.41
CA LEU A 13 -17.66 1.02 -9.02
C LEU A 13 -17.30 2.01 -10.16
N ILE A 14 -18.17 2.17 -11.16
CA ILE A 14 -17.80 2.82 -12.44
C ILE A 14 -18.53 4.15 -12.72
N THR A 15 -19.60 4.50 -12.01
CA THR A 15 -20.40 5.69 -12.38
C THR A 15 -20.12 6.89 -11.48
N GLY A 16 -19.04 7.60 -11.78
CA GLY A 16 -18.68 8.86 -11.11
C GLY A 16 -17.51 9.62 -11.74
N LEU A 17 -17.27 9.51 -13.06
CA LEU A 17 -16.25 10.30 -13.73
C LEU A 17 -16.73 11.74 -13.98
N SER A 18 -16.73 12.57 -12.95
CA SER A 18 -16.63 14.02 -13.16
C SER A 18 -15.24 14.31 -13.72
N ALA A 19 -15.16 14.86 -14.94
CA ALA A 19 -13.94 15.18 -15.64
C ALA A 19 -12.92 15.90 -14.74
N TRP A 20 -11.84 15.21 -14.43
CA TRP A 20 -10.74 15.74 -13.62
C TRP A 20 -9.93 16.71 -14.51
N PRO A 21 -9.70 17.97 -14.10
CA PRO A 21 -8.80 18.84 -14.82
C PRO A 21 -7.40 18.26 -14.71
N ALA A 22 -6.73 17.98 -15.83
CA ALA A 22 -5.39 17.38 -15.90
C ALA A 22 -4.30 18.29 -15.26
N ALA A 23 -4.41 18.57 -13.96
CA ALA A 23 -3.36 19.11 -13.12
C ALA A 23 -2.35 17.99 -12.92
N ALA A 24 -1.07 18.32 -13.02
CA ALA A 24 0.07 17.42 -12.93
C ALA A 24 -0.04 16.43 -11.75
N GLN A 25 -0.66 15.28 -11.99
CA GLN A 25 -0.77 14.22 -11.01
C GLN A 25 0.65 13.72 -10.73
N VAL A 26 0.95 13.39 -9.47
CA VAL A 26 2.14 12.62 -9.11
C VAL A 26 1.83 11.16 -9.43
N PRO A 27 2.08 10.66 -10.65
CA PRO A 27 1.30 9.55 -11.22
C PRO A 27 1.58 8.20 -10.56
N GLY A 28 2.57 8.11 -9.67
CA GLY A 28 2.90 6.88 -8.95
C GLY A 28 2.35 6.79 -7.52
N GLN A 29 2.08 7.91 -6.83
CA GLN A 29 1.83 7.84 -5.39
C GLN A 29 0.42 7.35 -5.05
N PHE A 30 -0.61 7.76 -5.80
CA PHE A 30 -1.96 7.21 -5.63
C PHE A 30 -2.03 5.72 -5.97
N ALA A 31 -1.22 5.23 -6.91
CA ALA A 31 -1.12 3.80 -7.20
C ALA A 31 -0.55 3.03 -5.99
N THR A 32 0.47 3.58 -5.33
CA THR A 32 1.00 3.02 -4.07
C THR A 32 -0.06 2.99 -2.96
N VAL A 33 -0.84 4.07 -2.79
CA VAL A 33 -1.94 4.11 -1.82
C VAL A 33 -2.97 3.04 -2.12
N LEU A 34 -3.40 2.92 -3.38
CA LEU A 34 -4.37 1.91 -3.83
C LEU A 34 -3.88 0.48 -3.54
N GLN A 35 -2.66 0.16 -3.97
CA GLN A 35 -2.07 -1.16 -3.77
C GLN A 35 -1.92 -1.50 -2.28
N ALA A 36 -1.43 -0.56 -1.49
CA ALA A 36 -1.27 -0.75 -0.04
C ALA A 36 -2.62 -0.93 0.66
N THR A 37 -3.63 -0.15 0.29
CA THR A 37 -4.98 -0.24 0.87
C THR A 37 -5.65 -1.57 0.49
N GLN A 38 -5.47 -2.05 -0.73
CA GLN A 38 -5.95 -3.37 -1.16
C GLN A 38 -5.28 -4.51 -0.38
N SER A 39 -3.96 -4.46 -0.20
CA SER A 39 -3.21 -5.42 0.62
C SER A 39 -3.68 -5.44 2.07
N ALA A 40 -4.01 -4.27 2.63
CA ALA A 40 -4.59 -4.16 3.96
C ALA A 40 -5.99 -4.80 4.04
N LEU A 41 -6.85 -4.58 3.03
CA LEU A 41 -8.18 -5.19 2.95
C LEU A 41 -8.09 -6.71 2.95
N ASP A 42 -7.22 -7.28 2.11
CA ASP A 42 -7.03 -8.72 2.01
C ASP A 42 -6.56 -9.32 3.35
N SER A 43 -5.64 -8.64 4.02
CA SER A 43 -5.15 -9.03 5.35
C SER A 43 -6.25 -8.95 6.42
N VAL A 44 -7.06 -7.89 6.46
CA VAL A 44 -8.19 -7.78 7.38
C VAL A 44 -9.24 -8.85 7.11
N GLN A 45 -9.53 -9.17 5.84
CA GLN A 45 -10.43 -10.26 5.50
C GLN A 45 -9.89 -11.63 5.92
N ALA A 46 -8.58 -11.85 5.82
CA ALA A 46 -7.94 -13.06 6.34
C ALA A 46 -8.05 -13.12 7.88
N ALA A 47 -7.95 -11.97 8.58
CA ALA A 47 -8.16 -11.90 10.02
C ALA A 47 -9.60 -12.30 10.41
N LEU A 48 -10.60 -11.81 9.68
CA LEU A 48 -12.02 -12.13 9.91
C LEU A 48 -12.37 -13.60 9.63
N ARG A 49 -11.61 -14.28 8.76
CA ARG A 49 -11.80 -15.71 8.44
C ARG A 49 -10.95 -16.63 9.32
N ALA A 50 -10.06 -16.09 10.15
CA ALA A 50 -9.17 -16.88 10.98
C ALA A 50 -9.97 -17.65 12.05
N THR A 51 -9.61 -18.92 12.27
CA THR A 51 -10.28 -19.80 13.25
C THR A 51 -9.72 -19.65 14.67
N ASN A 52 -8.69 -18.83 14.85
CA ASN A 52 -8.08 -18.56 16.15
C ASN A 52 -7.53 -17.13 16.20
N VAL A 53 -7.43 -16.60 17.42
CA VAL A 53 -7.05 -15.20 17.68
C VAL A 53 -5.60 -14.91 17.30
N SER A 54 -4.69 -15.88 17.46
CA SER A 54 -3.29 -15.69 17.10
C SER A 54 -3.11 -15.43 15.61
N ALA A 55 -3.76 -16.23 14.76
CA ALA A 55 -3.78 -16.02 13.31
C ALA A 55 -4.49 -14.71 12.93
N ALA A 56 -5.60 -14.38 13.61
CA ALA A 56 -6.28 -13.10 13.39
C ALA A 56 -5.35 -11.90 13.67
N ARG A 57 -4.61 -11.92 14.78
CA ARG A 57 -3.65 -10.86 15.12
C ARG A 57 -2.46 -10.82 14.17
N ALA A 58 -1.97 -11.96 13.69
CA ALA A 58 -0.91 -11.99 12.67
C ALA A 58 -1.36 -11.27 11.38
N ASN A 59 -2.59 -11.55 10.93
CA ASN A 59 -3.19 -10.90 9.77
C ASN A 59 -3.44 -9.39 10.01
N LEU A 60 -3.89 -8.99 11.21
CA LEU A 60 -4.01 -7.57 11.56
C LEU A 60 -2.66 -6.85 11.60
N SER A 61 -1.58 -7.53 12.03
CA SER A 61 -0.24 -6.96 12.01
C SER A 61 0.26 -6.73 10.57
N ALA A 62 -0.07 -7.62 9.64
CA ALA A 62 0.21 -7.43 8.22
C ALA A 62 -0.58 -6.23 7.66
N ALA A 63 -1.88 -6.14 7.99
CA ALA A 63 -2.72 -5.00 7.61
C ALA A 63 -2.16 -3.67 8.13
N GLN A 64 -1.67 -3.64 9.37
CA GLN A 64 -1.03 -2.45 9.94
C GLN A 64 0.16 -1.98 9.10
N GLY A 65 1.02 -2.91 8.66
CA GLY A 65 2.16 -2.58 7.81
C GLY A 65 1.74 -1.94 6.50
N SER A 66 0.75 -2.52 5.81
CA SER A 66 0.23 -1.96 4.55
C SER A 66 -0.45 -0.60 4.76
N LEU A 67 -1.23 -0.41 5.84
CA LEU A 67 -1.83 0.89 6.15
C LEU A 67 -0.78 1.97 6.48
N GLN A 68 0.35 1.61 7.11
CA GLN A 68 1.45 2.54 7.32
C GLN A 68 2.10 2.97 6.00
N THR A 69 2.23 2.06 5.02
CA THR A 69 2.68 2.40 3.67
C THR A 69 1.70 3.38 2.99
N ALA A 70 0.40 3.10 3.04
CA ALA A 70 -0.63 3.99 2.48
C ALA A 70 -0.56 5.39 3.12
N ARG A 71 -0.45 5.46 4.44
CA ARG A 71 -0.34 6.73 5.18
C ARG A 71 0.87 7.55 4.75
N SER A 72 2.05 6.95 4.69
CA SER A 72 3.28 7.65 4.27
C SER A 72 3.18 8.17 2.84
N ALA A 73 2.56 7.41 1.93
CA ALA A 73 2.33 7.85 0.55
C ALA A 73 1.34 9.03 0.50
N LEU A 74 0.26 9.01 1.27
CA LEU A 74 -0.68 10.13 1.36
C LEU A 74 -0.06 11.40 1.94
N GLN A 75 0.76 11.28 3.00
CA GLN A 75 1.50 12.42 3.56
C GLN A 75 2.45 13.05 2.53
N SER A 76 3.10 12.20 1.73
CA SER A 76 3.95 12.65 0.64
C SER A 76 3.14 13.37 -0.46
N ILE A 77 1.96 12.86 -0.85
CA ILE A 77 1.03 13.54 -1.76
C ILE A 77 0.64 14.91 -1.20
N GLU A 78 0.23 14.99 0.06
CA GLU A 78 -0.19 16.24 0.71
C GLU A 78 0.91 17.33 0.65
N SER A 79 2.17 16.92 0.86
CA SER A 79 3.33 17.81 0.82
C SER A 79 3.73 18.28 -0.59
N GLN A 80 3.39 17.50 -1.63
CA GLN A 80 3.77 17.76 -3.03
C GLN A 80 2.62 18.34 -3.85
N ALA A 81 1.38 18.29 -3.35
CA ALA A 81 0.20 18.79 -4.01
C ALA A 81 0.29 20.30 -4.25
N THR A 82 0.27 20.69 -5.53
CA THR A 82 0.29 22.09 -5.98
C THR A 82 -1.09 22.74 -5.94
N ASP A 83 -2.17 21.96 -5.93
CA ASP A 83 -3.55 22.41 -5.84
C ASP A 83 -4.25 21.95 -4.54
N ASP A 84 -5.19 22.77 -4.06
CA ASP A 84 -5.90 22.52 -2.80
C ASP A 84 -6.86 21.33 -2.89
N ALA A 85 -7.36 20.99 -4.09
CA ALA A 85 -8.26 19.86 -4.25
C ALA A 85 -7.53 18.53 -4.01
N THR A 86 -6.33 18.36 -4.58
CA THR A 86 -5.47 17.20 -4.31
C THR A 86 -5.09 17.12 -2.83
N ARG A 87 -4.74 18.26 -2.21
CA ARG A 87 -4.38 18.31 -0.78
C ARG A 87 -5.57 17.93 0.12
N SER A 88 -6.75 18.49 -0.14
CA SER A 88 -7.98 18.19 0.61
C SER A 88 -8.36 16.71 0.50
N ARG A 89 -8.26 16.12 -0.69
CA ARG A 89 -8.50 14.68 -0.89
C ARG A 89 -7.50 13.81 -0.14
N ALA A 90 -6.21 14.12 -0.23
CA ALA A 90 -5.18 13.38 0.52
C ALA A 90 -5.44 13.43 2.04
N SER A 91 -5.89 14.58 2.55
CA SER A 91 -6.29 14.76 3.95
C SER A 91 -7.51 13.90 4.34
N GLY A 92 -8.54 13.85 3.50
CA GLY A 92 -9.71 12.98 3.71
C GLY A 92 -9.32 11.49 3.77
N LEU A 93 -8.55 11.04 2.79
CA LEU A 93 -8.02 9.66 2.76
C LEU A 93 -7.14 9.35 3.98
N LEU A 94 -6.34 10.32 4.45
CA LEU A 94 -5.58 10.17 5.70
C LEU A 94 -6.48 9.98 6.91
N GLY A 95 -7.64 10.63 6.96
CA GLY A 95 -8.66 10.42 7.99
C GLY A 95 -9.06 8.96 8.09
N HIS A 96 -9.49 8.37 6.97
CA HIS A 96 -9.90 6.97 6.90
C HIS A 96 -8.75 6.00 7.21
N VAL A 97 -7.55 6.21 6.64
CA VAL A 97 -6.39 5.36 6.92
C VAL A 97 -6.00 5.41 8.41
N ASN A 98 -6.07 6.57 9.05
CA ASN A 98 -5.79 6.70 10.48
C ASN A 98 -6.87 6.03 11.35
N ALA A 99 -8.14 6.12 10.98
CA ALA A 99 -9.23 5.43 11.66
C ALA A 99 -9.10 3.89 11.53
N ALA A 100 -8.74 3.40 10.34
CA ALA A 100 -8.42 2.00 10.11
C ALA A 100 -7.24 1.54 10.98
N LEU A 101 -6.15 2.32 11.02
CA LEU A 101 -4.98 2.04 11.86
C LEU A 101 -5.34 1.97 13.35
N ALA A 102 -6.17 2.89 13.84
CA ALA A 102 -6.63 2.89 15.22
C ALA A 102 -7.43 1.62 15.55
N SER A 103 -8.32 1.20 14.64
CA SER A 103 -9.10 -0.04 14.77
C SER A 103 -8.20 -1.28 14.76
N VAL A 104 -7.25 -1.37 13.81
CA VAL A 104 -6.26 -2.45 13.74
C VAL A 104 -5.44 -2.51 15.04
N GLN A 105 -4.94 -1.38 15.52
CA GLN A 105 -4.14 -1.31 16.75
C GLN A 105 -4.96 -1.74 17.98
N ALA A 106 -6.22 -1.32 18.07
CA ALA A 106 -7.13 -1.78 19.11
C ALA A 106 -7.35 -3.30 19.05
N GLY A 107 -7.47 -3.90 17.86
CA GLY A 107 -7.56 -5.36 17.72
C GLY A 107 -6.26 -6.10 18.09
N LEU A 108 -5.10 -5.49 17.84
CA LEU A 108 -3.81 -6.08 18.20
C LEU A 108 -3.55 -6.08 19.70
N THR A 109 -3.90 -5.00 20.40
CA THR A 109 -3.60 -4.83 21.84
C THR A 109 -4.78 -5.10 22.76
N GLY A 110 -6.00 -5.14 22.22
CA GLY A 110 -7.24 -5.31 22.97
C GLY A 110 -7.53 -6.76 23.34
N PRO A 111 -8.62 -7.00 24.10
CA PRO A 111 -9.03 -8.33 24.52
C PRO A 111 -9.44 -9.20 23.32
N ASP A 112 -9.26 -10.52 23.46
CA ASP A 112 -9.49 -11.50 22.40
C ASP A 112 -10.91 -11.45 21.81
N VAL A 113 -11.92 -11.18 22.65
CA VAL A 113 -13.33 -11.09 22.25
C VAL A 113 -13.63 -9.90 21.33
N GLU A 114 -12.78 -8.88 21.30
CA GLU A 114 -12.98 -7.69 20.47
C GLU A 114 -12.29 -7.78 19.10
N VAL A 115 -11.36 -8.72 18.90
CA VAL A 115 -10.50 -8.77 17.71
C VAL A 115 -11.31 -8.77 16.41
N ALA A 116 -12.38 -9.57 16.35
CA ALA A 116 -13.25 -9.64 15.17
C ALA A 116 -14.01 -8.32 14.92
N SER A 117 -14.56 -7.69 15.96
CA SER A 117 -15.26 -6.40 15.83
C SER A 117 -14.31 -5.28 15.41
N ARG A 118 -13.07 -5.26 15.93
CA ARG A 118 -12.04 -4.30 15.54
C ARG A 118 -11.57 -4.51 14.10
N ALA A 119 -11.42 -5.76 13.67
CA ALA A 119 -11.12 -6.09 12.27
C ALA A 119 -12.25 -5.63 11.34
N ASP A 120 -13.51 -5.79 11.75
CA ASP A 120 -14.67 -5.34 10.96
C ASP A 120 -14.74 -3.81 10.83
N ALA A 121 -14.50 -3.08 11.93
CA ALA A 121 -14.39 -1.62 11.91
C ALA A 121 -13.25 -1.14 10.99
N ALA A 122 -12.07 -1.77 11.09
CA ALA A 122 -10.95 -1.48 10.19
C ALA A 122 -11.32 -1.73 8.72
N ARG A 123 -12.05 -2.81 8.42
CA ARG A 123 -12.55 -3.13 7.08
C ARG A 123 -13.44 -2.00 6.54
N GLY A 124 -14.34 -1.46 7.36
CA GLY A 124 -15.21 -0.34 6.97
C GLY A 124 -14.40 0.86 6.47
N GLU A 125 -13.47 1.34 7.30
CA GLU A 125 -12.61 2.50 6.96
C GLU A 125 -11.71 2.25 5.73
N ILE A 126 -11.22 1.01 5.57
CA ILE A 126 -10.44 0.62 4.38
C ILE A 126 -11.30 0.70 3.11
N LEU A 127 -12.57 0.29 3.17
CA LEU A 127 -13.48 0.36 2.03
C LEU A 127 -13.84 1.82 1.68
N GLU A 128 -14.06 2.68 2.68
CA GLU A 128 -14.24 4.12 2.44
C GLU A 128 -13.00 4.71 1.75
N THR A 129 -11.79 4.38 2.25
CA THR A 129 -10.53 4.79 1.61
C THR A 129 -10.49 4.35 0.13
N LEU A 130 -10.80 3.09 -0.18
CA LEU A 130 -10.78 2.58 -1.56
C LEU A 130 -11.80 3.25 -2.46
N ASN A 131 -12.98 3.58 -1.93
CA ASN A 131 -14.05 4.24 -2.66
C ASN A 131 -13.73 5.71 -2.98
N GLU A 132 -12.95 6.36 -2.12
CA GLU A 132 -12.53 7.76 -2.30
C GLU A 132 -11.22 7.92 -3.09
N ILE A 133 -10.44 6.84 -3.26
CA ILE A 133 -9.24 6.89 -4.12
C ILE A 133 -9.69 7.16 -5.55
N PRO A 134 -9.13 8.19 -6.20
CA PRO A 134 -9.52 8.53 -7.55
C PRO A 134 -9.18 7.40 -8.52
N PRO A 135 -10.02 7.15 -9.54
CA PRO A 135 -9.66 6.20 -10.57
C PRO A 135 -8.35 6.67 -11.21
N VAL A 136 -7.34 5.79 -11.22
CA VAL A 136 -6.10 6.04 -11.95
C VAL A 136 -6.51 6.20 -13.41
N PRO A 137 -6.29 7.38 -14.04
CA PRO A 137 -6.66 7.54 -15.44
C PRO A 137 -5.91 6.47 -16.24
N SER A 138 -6.67 5.58 -16.87
CA SER A 138 -6.10 4.62 -17.80
C SER A 138 -5.38 5.44 -18.85
N ALA A 139 -4.06 5.24 -19.00
CA ALA A 139 -3.29 5.97 -19.99
C ALA A 139 -3.98 5.78 -21.34
N SER A 140 -4.56 6.87 -21.87
CA SER A 140 -5.18 6.83 -23.19
C SER A 140 -4.15 6.23 -24.14
N PRO A 141 -4.52 5.21 -24.94
CA PRO A 141 -3.56 4.55 -25.81
C PRO A 141 -2.82 5.62 -26.59
N SER A 142 -1.49 5.62 -26.46
CA SER A 142 -0.64 6.53 -27.23
C SER A 142 -1.04 6.38 -28.69
N PRO A 143 -1.26 7.48 -29.44
CA PRO A 143 -1.63 7.38 -30.84
C PRO A 143 -0.60 6.48 -31.53
N SER A 144 -1.09 5.39 -32.13
CA SER A 144 -0.25 4.46 -32.87
C SER A 144 0.61 5.28 -33.83
N PRO A 145 1.94 5.11 -33.83
CA PRO A 145 2.79 5.88 -34.73
C PRO A 145 2.25 5.73 -36.15
N SER A 146 1.91 6.86 -36.78
CA SER A 146 1.49 6.87 -38.17
C SER A 146 2.60 6.19 -38.99
N PRO A 147 2.28 5.25 -39.90
CA PRO A 147 3.29 4.55 -40.67
C PRO A 147 4.21 5.56 -41.37
N SER A 148 5.50 5.51 -41.04
CA SER A 148 6.52 6.33 -41.67
C SER A 148 6.59 5.94 -43.15
N VAL A 149 6.34 6.89 -44.04
CA VAL A 149 6.48 6.67 -45.49
C VAL A 149 7.96 6.42 -45.78
N SER A 150 8.27 5.23 -46.28
CA SER A 150 9.64 4.80 -46.60
C SER A 150 10.29 5.78 -47.59
N PRO A 151 11.47 6.35 -47.29
CA PRO A 151 12.17 7.19 -48.25
C PRO A 151 12.62 6.37 -49.46
N SER A 152 12.35 6.90 -50.66
CA SER A 152 12.84 6.35 -51.93
C SER A 152 14.37 6.39 -51.94
N VAL A 153 15.01 5.23 -52.07
CA VAL A 153 16.46 5.09 -52.08
C VAL A 153 17.04 5.71 -53.35
N SER A 154 17.91 6.70 -53.20
CA SER A 154 18.74 7.24 -54.29
C SER A 154 20.00 6.36 -54.44
N PRO A 155 20.44 5.99 -55.66
CA PRO A 155 21.52 5.02 -55.85
C PRO A 155 22.87 5.57 -55.36
N VAL A 156 23.52 4.82 -54.46
CA VAL A 156 24.87 5.10 -53.95
C VAL A 156 25.92 4.44 -54.88
N PRO A 157 27.00 5.15 -55.27
CA PRO A 157 28.06 4.60 -56.12
C PRO A 157 28.90 3.52 -55.41
N ILE A 158 29.36 2.56 -56.21
CA ILE A 158 30.14 1.37 -55.83
C ILE A 158 31.54 1.77 -55.31
N PRO A 159 31.93 1.40 -54.08
CA PRO A 159 33.31 1.56 -53.63
C PRO A 159 34.21 0.42 -54.14
N THR A 160 35.37 0.81 -54.65
CA THR A 160 36.49 -0.05 -55.07
C THR A 160 37.07 -0.83 -53.89
N ALA A 161 37.22 -2.15 -54.05
CA ALA A 161 37.76 -3.05 -53.04
C ALA A 161 39.28 -2.89 -52.82
N LEU A 162 39.70 -2.93 -51.56
CA LEU A 162 41.10 -3.15 -51.15
C LEU A 162 41.33 -4.61 -50.71
N PRO A 163 42.57 -5.14 -50.84
CA PRO A 163 42.92 -6.54 -50.59
C PRO A 163 42.98 -6.92 -49.09
N PRO A 164 42.88 -8.24 -48.78
CA PRO A 164 42.82 -8.75 -47.41
C PRO A 164 44.21 -8.99 -46.80
N THR A 165 44.37 -8.65 -45.51
CA THR A 165 45.57 -9.00 -44.75
C THR A 165 45.23 -9.36 -43.30
N GLY A 166 45.49 -10.62 -42.92
CA GLY A 166 46.03 -10.98 -41.60
C GLY A 166 45.06 -11.28 -40.43
N SER A 167 44.87 -12.58 -40.18
CA SER A 167 44.60 -13.22 -38.85
C SER A 167 45.77 -12.97 -37.86
N PRO A 168 45.77 -13.34 -36.54
CA PRO A 168 44.87 -14.24 -35.79
C PRO A 168 44.53 -13.86 -34.30
N ALA A 169 43.70 -14.70 -33.64
CA ALA A 169 43.70 -15.07 -32.21
C ALA A 169 43.39 -13.96 -31.15
N SER A 170 42.69 -14.15 -30.02
CA SER A 170 42.20 -15.30 -29.25
C SER A 170 41.44 -14.80 -28.01
N SER A 171 40.68 -15.70 -27.37
CA SER A 171 40.36 -15.75 -25.91
C SER A 171 39.26 -14.82 -25.39
N ALA A 172 38.07 -15.34 -25.07
CA ALA A 172 37.71 -16.02 -23.81
C ALA A 172 37.42 -15.06 -22.64
N TRP A 173 36.14 -14.88 -22.30
CA TRP A 173 35.66 -14.79 -20.91
C TRP A 173 34.24 -15.34 -20.84
N LEU A 174 34.19 -16.66 -20.65
CA LEU A 174 33.03 -17.38 -20.13
C LEU A 174 33.17 -17.42 -18.59
N ALA A 175 32.04 -17.31 -17.91
CA ALA A 175 31.76 -17.70 -16.52
C ALA A 175 31.84 -16.64 -15.39
N THR A 176 30.81 -16.78 -14.54
CA THR A 176 30.66 -16.36 -13.13
C THR A 176 29.77 -15.12 -12.98
N MET A 177 28.47 -15.26 -12.64
CA MET A 177 28.02 -15.46 -11.26
C MET A 177 26.73 -16.29 -11.19
N ALA A 178 26.88 -17.55 -10.81
CA ALA A 178 25.84 -18.35 -10.17
C ALA A 178 26.36 -18.72 -8.77
N ALA A 179 26.15 -17.85 -7.77
CA ALA A 179 26.34 -18.17 -6.35
C ALA A 179 25.96 -16.96 -5.47
N ALA A 180 24.67 -16.75 -5.24
CA ALA A 180 24.20 -16.05 -4.05
C ALA A 180 22.84 -16.62 -3.65
N GLY A 181 22.83 -17.91 -3.35
CA GLY A 181 21.86 -18.49 -2.42
C GLY A 181 22.08 -17.86 -1.05
N GLY A 182 21.49 -16.69 -0.84
CA GLY A 182 21.41 -16.03 0.45
C GLY A 182 20.25 -16.62 1.26
N LEU A 183 20.50 -17.79 1.85
CA LEU A 183 19.71 -18.33 2.94
C LEU A 183 19.84 -17.38 4.14
N PHE A 184 18.93 -16.40 4.25
CA PHE A 184 18.80 -15.56 5.43
C PHE A 184 18.10 -16.35 6.57
N LEU A 185 18.83 -17.30 7.14
CA LEU A 185 18.59 -17.78 8.50
C LEU A 185 19.18 -16.75 9.47
N LEU A 186 18.49 -15.62 9.64
CA LEU A 186 18.82 -14.69 10.72
C LEU A 186 18.04 -15.05 11.98
N SER A 187 18.61 -16.01 12.70
CA SER A 187 18.47 -16.14 14.15
C SER A 187 18.70 -14.77 14.80
N GLY A 188 17.68 -14.19 15.43
CA GLY A 188 17.76 -12.78 15.83
C GLY A 188 16.78 -12.34 16.92
N ARG A 189 16.84 -13.01 18.08
CA ARG A 189 16.53 -12.45 19.41
C ARG A 189 15.24 -11.65 19.58
N LEU A 190 14.26 -12.38 20.11
CA LEU A 190 13.26 -11.90 21.05
C LEU A 190 13.92 -11.12 22.21
N LEU A 191 14.08 -9.80 22.08
CA LEU A 191 14.36 -8.94 23.22
C LEU A 191 13.02 -8.52 23.83
N VAL A 192 12.54 -9.32 24.78
CA VAL A 192 11.46 -8.96 25.69
C VAL A 192 11.94 -7.78 26.53
N HIS A 193 11.71 -6.55 26.06
CA HIS A 193 11.91 -5.36 26.87
C HIS A 193 10.68 -5.18 27.77
N ARG A 194 10.71 -5.91 28.90
CA ARG A 194 9.78 -5.80 30.01
C ARG A 194 9.95 -4.42 30.66
N ARG A 195 9.29 -3.38 30.12
CA ARG A 195 9.14 -2.11 30.83
C ARG A 195 8.07 -2.28 31.90
N SER A 196 8.49 -2.63 33.10
CA SER A 196 7.71 -2.50 34.33
C SER A 196 7.32 -1.04 34.52
N LYS A 197 6.08 -0.68 34.15
CA LYS A 197 5.49 0.56 34.63
C LYS A 197 5.09 0.35 36.09
N LYS A 198 5.93 0.94 36.94
CA LYS A 198 5.73 1.25 38.35
C LYS A 198 4.25 1.65 38.58
N LEU A 199 3.53 0.85 39.35
CA LEU A 199 2.27 1.25 39.99
C LEU A 199 2.59 2.42 40.92
N ALA A 200 2.30 3.64 40.48
CA ALA A 200 2.12 4.76 41.38
C ALA A 200 0.68 4.64 41.92
N ALA A 201 0.56 4.12 43.13
CA ALA A 201 -0.67 4.14 43.89
C ALA A 201 -1.15 5.59 44.07
N ALA A 202 -2.39 5.85 43.67
CA ALA A 202 -3.05 7.13 43.90
C ALA A 202 -3.32 7.35 45.40
N PRO A 203 -3.33 8.61 45.87
CA PRO A 203 -3.66 8.95 47.24
C PRO A 203 -5.14 8.69 47.56
N ARG A 204 -5.35 8.09 48.72
CA ARG A 204 -6.61 7.79 49.39
C ARG A 204 -7.41 9.09 49.58
N VAL A 205 -8.52 9.25 48.86
CA VAL A 205 -9.47 10.35 49.10
C VAL A 205 -10.23 10.02 50.39
N SER A 206 -10.04 10.87 51.39
CA SER A 206 -10.75 10.84 52.67
C SER A 206 -12.25 10.94 52.48
N GLU A 207 -12.96 10.04 53.14
CA GLU A 207 -14.39 10.11 53.42
C GLU A 207 -14.70 11.46 54.08
N ARG A 208 -15.51 12.28 53.40
CA ARG A 208 -16.07 13.49 53.99
C ARG A 208 -17.49 13.17 54.47
N SER A 209 -17.60 13.08 55.79
CA SER A 209 -18.81 12.91 56.58
C SER A 209 -19.96 13.78 56.07
N THR A 210 -21.10 13.15 55.81
CA THR A 210 -22.38 13.84 55.68
C THR A 210 -22.99 13.91 57.08
N THR A 211 -22.86 15.07 57.70
CA THR A 211 -23.62 15.43 58.91
C THR A 211 -25.09 15.53 58.52
N GLN A 212 -25.88 14.65 59.12
CA GLN A 212 -27.33 14.65 59.07
C GLN A 212 -27.81 15.55 60.21
N GLU A 213 -28.17 16.80 59.91
CA GLU A 213 -28.92 17.65 60.84
C GLU A 213 -30.43 17.37 60.70
N SER A 214 -31.08 17.39 61.85
CA SER A 214 -32.47 17.02 62.13
C SER A 214 -33.45 18.15 61.87
#